data_AF-A0A3D5U6Q4-F1
#
_entry.id   AF-A0A3D5U6Q4-F1
#
_cell.length_a   1.000
_cell.length_b   1.000
_cell.length_c   1.000
_cell.angle_alpha   90.00
_cell.angle_beta   90.00
_cell.angle_gamma   90.00
#
_symmetry.space_group_name_H-M   'P 1'
#
loop_
_entity.id
_entity.type
_entity.pdbx_description
1 polymer ?
#
loop_
_entity_poly.entity_id
_entity_poly.type
_entity_poly.pdbx_seq_one_letter_code
_entity_poly.pdbx_strand_id
1 'polypeptide(L)'
;MTLMLVALAIFGVTYLLIITEWINKMLAALMGGFAIVLTGIVHQEIAFAAIDWNVIFFLIGMMLVISVMRQTGLFMYLAIRIAKMAKGRPLSIMVLMYLLTT
;
A
#
# COMPACT_ATOMS: atom_id res chain seq x y z
N MET A 1 -27.51 7.77 17.02
CA MET A 1 -28.01 7.32 15.71
C MET A 1 -27.47 8.18 14.57
N THR A 2 -27.70 9.50 14.58
CA THR A 2 -27.31 10.41 13.48
C THR A 2 -25.80 10.47 13.22
N LEU A 3 -24.97 10.59 14.26
CA LEU A 3 -23.51 10.60 14.12
C LEU A 3 -22.95 9.30 13.51
N MET A 4 -23.58 8.16 13.83
CA MET A 4 -23.18 6.87 13.25
C MET A 4 -23.49 6.80 11.76
N LEU A 5 -24.64 7.34 11.32
CA LEU A 5 -24.98 7.43 9.90
C LEU A 5 -24.02 8.36 9.14
N VAL A 6 -23.62 9.48 9.76
CA VAL A 6 -22.63 10.41 9.20
C VAL A 6 -21.26 9.72 9.09
N ALA A 7 -20.81 9.01 10.12
CA ALA A 7 -19.57 8.25 10.09
C ALA A 7 -19.57 7.19 8.96
N LEU A 8 -20.68 6.44 8.85
CA LEU A 8 -20.85 5.43 7.82
C LEU A 8 -20.83 6.04 6.41
N ALA A 9 -21.47 7.19 6.23
CA ALA A 9 -21.47 7.91 4.96
C ALA A 9 -20.06 8.40 4.59
N ILE A 10 -19.33 9.01 5.52
CA ILE A 10 -17.95 9.46 5.29
C ILE A 10 -17.04 8.27 4.95
N PHE A 11 -17.17 7.17 5.69
CA PHE A 11 -16.42 5.95 5.42
C PHE A 11 -16.72 5.39 4.03
N GLY A 12 -18.00 5.26 3.67
CA GLY A 12 -18.43 4.78 2.36
C GLY A 12 -17.93 5.66 1.21
N VAL A 13 -18.06 6.98 1.33
CA VAL A 13 -17.55 7.93 0.32
C VAL A 13 -16.03 7.85 0.20
N THR A 14 -15.30 7.83 1.33
CA THR A 14 -13.84 7.72 1.32
C THR A 14 -13.38 6.43 0.65
N TYR A 15 -14.04 5.31 0.96
CA TYR A 15 -13.72 4.01 0.38
C TYR A 15 -14.03 3.94 -1.11
N LEU A 16 -15.15 4.52 -1.55
CA LEU A 16 -15.47 4.67 -2.98
C LEU A 16 -14.41 5.50 -3.71
N LEU A 17 -13.95 6.61 -3.13
CA LEU A 17 -12.88 7.43 -3.72
C LEU A 17 -11.55 6.67 -3.83
N ILE A 18 -11.24 5.80 -2.86
CA ILE A 18 -10.04 4.95 -2.90
C ILE A 18 -10.15 3.89 -3.99
N ILE A 19 -11.28 3.18 -4.09
CA ILE A 19 -11.47 2.11 -5.09
C ILE A 19 -11.55 2.66 -6.50
N THR A 20 -12.26 3.78 -6.69
CA THR A 20 -12.43 4.39 -8.00
C THR A 20 -11.16 5.08 -8.49
N GLU A 21 -10.17 5.28 -7.61
CA GLU A 21 -8.90 5.98 -7.87
C GLU A 21 -9.07 7.34 -8.57
N TRP A 22 -10.25 7.99 -8.43
CA TRP A 22 -10.52 9.31 -9.01
C TRP A 22 -9.58 10.39 -8.47
N ILE A 23 -9.10 10.20 -7.25
CA ILE A 23 -8.07 11.00 -6.60
C ILE A 23 -7.02 10.08 -5.99
N ASN A 24 -5.85 10.63 -5.68
CA ASN A 24 -4.80 9.87 -5.01
C ASN A 24 -5.34 9.27 -3.70
N LYS A 25 -5.19 7.95 -3.52
CA LYS A 25 -5.61 7.22 -2.32
C LYS A 25 -5.15 7.84 -1.00
N MET A 26 -3.96 8.44 -0.95
CA MET A 26 -3.48 9.19 0.21
C MET A 26 -4.35 10.42 0.50
N LEU A 27 -4.67 11.19 -0.54
CA LEU A 27 -5.50 12.37 -0.43
C LEU A 27 -6.93 12.00 -0.03
N ALA A 28 -7.50 10.95 -0.63
CA ALA A 28 -8.81 10.42 -0.24
C ALA A 28 -8.86 10.05 1.25
N ALA A 29 -7.88 9.26 1.71
CA ALA A 29 -7.80 8.81 3.10
C ALA A 29 -7.64 9.99 4.08
N LEU A 30 -6.78 10.95 3.77
CA LEU A 30 -6.58 12.15 4.60
C LEU A 30 -7.84 13.02 4.67
N MET A 31 -8.53 13.22 3.55
CA MET A 31 -9.79 13.98 3.51
C MET A 31 -10.88 13.30 4.33
N GLY A 32 -11.02 11.98 4.24
CA GLY A 32 -11.96 11.20 5.04
C GLY A 32 -11.66 11.26 6.54
N GLY A 33 -10.40 11.08 6.92
CA GLY A 33 -9.94 11.23 8.31
C GLY A 33 -10.18 12.64 8.86
N PHE A 34 -9.85 13.67 8.08
CA PHE A 34 -10.09 15.06 8.44
C PHE A 34 -11.59 15.37 8.62
N ALA A 35 -12.46 14.85 7.74
CA ALA A 35 -13.91 15.01 7.86
C ALA A 35 -14.46 14.35 9.14
N ILE A 36 -13.94 13.19 9.53
CA ILE A 36 -14.31 12.51 10.79
C ILE A 36 -13.91 13.34 12.02
N VAL A 37 -12.73 13.98 11.98
CA VAL A 37 -12.27 14.85 13.08
C VAL A 37 -13.09 16.14 13.14
N LEU A 38 -13.35 16.79 12.01
CA LEU A 38 -14.16 18.01 11.94
C LEU A 38 -15.60 17.84 12.43
N THR A 39 -16.19 16.67 12.18
CA THR A 39 -17.54 16.34 12.64
C THR A 39 -17.60 16.01 14.13
N GLY A 40 -16.46 15.96 14.83
CA GLY A 40 -16.37 15.67 16.26
C GLY A 40 -16.68 14.20 16.60
N ILE A 41 -16.73 13.31 15.60
CA ILE A 41 -17.03 11.89 15.79
C ILE A 41 -15.84 11.19 16.47
N VAL A 42 -14.62 11.58 16.10
CA VAL A 42 -13.38 11.14 16.73
C VAL A 42 -12.55 12.37 17.10
N HIS A 43 -12.08 12.43 18.34
CA HIS A 43 -11.18 13.49 18.76
C HIS A 43 -9.81 13.35 18.08
N GLN A 44 -9.18 14.50 17.82
CA GLN A 44 -7.88 14.58 17.17
C GLN A 44 -6.81 13.69 17.86
N GLU A 45 -6.79 13.67 19.19
CA GLU A 45 -5.85 12.86 19.97
C GLU A 45 -5.97 11.35 19.65
N ILE A 46 -7.20 10.85 19.57
CA ILE A 46 -7.50 9.45 19.25
C ILE A 46 -7.14 9.16 17.79
N ALA A 47 -7.42 10.11 16.87
CA ALA A 47 -7.08 9.96 15.46
C ALA A 47 -5.57 9.85 15.23
N PHE A 48 -4.76 10.66 15.92
CA PHE A 48 -3.29 10.55 15.85
C PHE A 48 -2.75 9.33 16.58
N ALA A 49 -3.37 8.92 17.70
CA ALA A 49 -3.00 7.70 18.41
C ALA A 49 -3.26 6.43 17.59
N ALA A 50 -4.17 6.48 16.60
CA ALA A 50 -4.43 5.38 15.68
C ALA A 50 -3.31 5.17 14.64
N ILE A 51 -2.33 6.09 14.53
CA ILE A 51 -1.19 5.95 13.63
C ILE A 51 -0.14 5.02 14.27
N ASP A 52 0.04 3.84 13.68
CA ASP A 52 1.08 2.89 14.11
C ASP A 52 2.42 3.20 13.44
N TRP A 53 3.32 3.83 14.20
CA TRP A 53 4.68 4.14 13.75
C TRP A 53 5.53 2.90 13.48
N ASN A 54 5.32 1.80 14.20
CA ASN A 54 6.07 0.57 13.96
C ASN A 54 5.78 0.03 12.57
N VAL A 55 4.51 0.06 12.14
CA VAL A 55 4.12 -0.35 10.79
C VAL A 55 4.72 0.58 9.74
N ILE A 56 4.65 1.91 9.93
CA ILE A 56 5.23 2.88 8.98
C ILE A 56 6.74 2.66 8.83
N PHE A 57 7.49 2.58 9.93
CA PHE A 57 8.93 2.36 9.89
C PHE A 57 9.30 0.99 9.34
N PHE A 58 8.52 -0.05 9.64
CA PHE A 58 8.71 -1.37 9.08
C PHE A 58 8.53 -1.38 7.55
N LEU A 59 7.45 -0.79 7.04
CA LEU A 59 7.20 -0.65 5.60
C LEU A 59 8.33 0.13 4.93
N ILE A 60 8.74 1.27 5.51
CA ILE A 60 9.88 2.06 5.00
C ILE A 60 11.16 1.22 4.98
N GLY A 61 11.45 0.49 6.06
CA GLY A 61 12.62 -0.37 6.16
C GLY A 61 12.65 -1.45 5.08
N MET A 62 11.53 -2.14 4.87
CA MET A 62 11.41 -3.13 3.78
C MET A 62 11.61 -2.49 2.40
N MET A 63 11.01 -1.32 2.16
CA MET A 63 11.16 -0.60 0.89
C MET A 63 12.60 -0.11 0.66
N LEU A 64 13.32 0.30 1.72
CA LEU A 64 14.73 0.69 1.64
C LEU A 64 15.62 -0.49 1.24
N VAL A 65 15.42 -1.67 1.86
CA VAL A 65 16.17 -2.89 1.50
C VAL A 65 15.93 -3.24 0.03
N ILE A 66 14.67 -3.23 -0.42
CA ILE A 66 14.32 -3.48 -1.83
C ILE A 66 14.98 -2.44 -2.76
N SER A 67 14.98 -1.17 -2.37
CA SER A 67 15.61 -0.09 -3.15
C SER A 67 17.10 -0.32 -3.34
N VAL A 68 17.83 -0.69 -2.27
CA VAL A 68 19.27 -1.00 -2.34
C VAL A 68 19.51 -2.24 -3.20
N MET A 69 18.74 -3.31 -3.01
CA MET A 69 18.84 -4.53 -3.83
C MET A 69 18.59 -4.27 -5.33
N ARG A 70 17.70 -3.33 -5.65
CA ARG A 70 17.47 -2.90 -7.02
C ARG A 70 18.67 -2.14 -7.59
N GLN A 71 19.28 -1.26 -6.80
CA GLN A 71 20.47 -0.50 -7.23
C GLN A 71 21.69 -1.39 -7.45
N THR A 72 21.87 -2.47 -6.68
CA THR A 72 22.97 -3.44 -6.88
C THR A 72 22.79 -4.31 -8.12
N GLY A 73 21.64 -4.24 -8.80
CA GLY A 73 21.34 -5.05 -9.98
C GLY A 73 21.01 -6.52 -9.65
N LEU A 74 20.77 -6.85 -8.38
CA LEU A 74 20.46 -8.21 -7.94
C LEU A 74 19.25 -8.80 -8.69
N PHE A 75 18.17 -8.05 -8.80
CA PHE A 75 16.99 -8.47 -9.57
C PHE A 75 17.29 -8.69 -11.06
N MET A 76 18.15 -7.85 -11.66
CA MET A 76 18.57 -8.01 -13.06
C MET A 76 19.41 -9.29 -13.26
N TYR A 77 20.34 -9.56 -12.34
CA TYR A 77 21.13 -10.78 -12.36
C TYR A 77 20.24 -12.03 -12.27
N LEU A 78 19.29 -12.04 -11.33
CA LEU A 78 18.33 -13.13 -11.16
C LEU A 78 17.44 -13.31 -12.40
N ALA A 79 17.01 -12.21 -13.02
CA ALA A 79 16.25 -12.24 -14.27
C ALA A 79 16.99 -12.92 -15.42
N ILE A 80 18.26 -12.55 -15.63
CA ILE A 80 19.08 -13.16 -16.68
C ILE A 80 19.34 -14.64 -16.38
N ARG A 81 19.59 -15.00 -15.11
CA ARG A 81 19.81 -16.39 -14.70
C ARG A 81 18.57 -17.25 -14.91
N ILE A 82 17.38 -16.76 -14.54
CA ILE A 82 16.12 -17.46 -14.77
C ILE A 82 15.84 -17.61 -16.27
N ALA A 83 16.04 -16.56 -17.07
CA ALA A 83 15.83 -16.63 -18.52
C ALA A 83 16.72 -17.69 -19.19
N LYS A 84 17.99 -17.79 -18.76
CA LYS A 84 18.93 -18.84 -19.21
C LYS A 84 18.49 -20.23 -18.75
N MET A 85 18.09 -20.40 -17.49
CA MET A 85 17.61 -21.69 -16.95
C MET A 85 16.32 -22.17 -17.62
N ALA A 86 15.40 -21.26 -17.91
CA ALA A 86 14.14 -21.54 -18.58
C ALA A 86 14.28 -21.81 -20.09
N LYS A 87 15.49 -21.65 -20.66
CA LYS A 87 15.78 -21.84 -22.09
C LYS A 87 14.82 -21.07 -23.01
N GLY A 88 14.41 -19.87 -22.59
CA GLY A 88 13.46 -19.03 -23.34
C GLY A 88 12.00 -19.50 -23.34
N ARG A 89 11.62 -20.54 -22.58
CA ARG A 89 10.22 -20.99 -22.48
C ARG A 89 9.40 -20.03 -21.61
N PRO A 90 8.35 -19.37 -22.13
CA PRO A 90 7.61 -18.33 -21.40
C PRO A 90 6.99 -18.82 -20.09
N LEU A 91 6.33 -19.99 -20.12
CA LEU A 91 5.71 -20.57 -18.92
C LEU A 91 6.74 -20.87 -17.82
N SER A 92 7.91 -21.38 -18.19
CA SER A 92 8.98 -21.67 -17.23
C SER A 92 9.56 -20.38 -16.62
N ILE A 93 9.70 -19.31 -17.40
CA ILE A 93 10.12 -18.00 -16.89
C ILE A 93 9.09 -17.46 -15.90
N MET A 94 7.80 -17.50 -16.23
CA MET A 94 6.72 -17.01 -15.36
C MET A 94 6.71 -17.75 -14.02
N VAL A 95 6.77 -19.09 -14.03
CA VAL A 95 6.78 -19.89 -12.79
C VAL A 95 8.02 -19.62 -11.95
N LEU A 96 9.21 -19.56 -12.56
CA LEU A 96 10.46 -19.30 -11.83
C LEU A 96 10.51 -17.87 -11.28
N MET A 97 9.99 -16.88 -11.99
CA MET A 97 9.88 -15.50 -11.52
C MET A 97 8.88 -15.36 -10.37
N TYR A 98 7.74 -16.05 -10.48
CA TYR A 98 6.75 -16.10 -9.41
C TYR A 98 7.36 -16.68 -8.13
N LEU A 99 8.01 -17.84 -8.20
CA LEU A 99 8.67 -18.47 -7.05
C LEU A 99 9.79 -17.64 -6.43
N LEU A 100 10.43 -16.75 -7.21
CA LEU A 100 11.50 -15.89 -6.73
C LEU A 100 10.97 -14.60 -6.09
N THR A 101 9.81 -14.11 -6.55
CA THR A 101 9.24 -12.82 -6.12
C THR A 101 8.22 -12.96 -4.98
N THR A 102 7.54 -14.10 -4.92
CA THR A 102 6.53 -14.43 -3.89
C THR A 102 7.23 -14.91 -2.63
#